data_AF-A0A150HJQ8-F1
#
_entry.id   AF-A0A150HJQ8-F1
#
_cell.length_a   1.000
_cell.length_b   1.000
_cell.length_c   1.000
_cell.angle_alpha   90.00
_cell.angle_beta   90.00
_cell.angle_gamma   90.00
#
_symmetry.space_group_name_H-M   'P 1'
#
loop_
_entity.id
_entity.type
_entity.pdbx_description
1 polymer ?
#
loop_
_entity_poly.entity_id
_entity_poly.type
_entity_poly.pdbx_seq_one_letter_code
_entity_poly.pdbx_strand_id
1 'polypeptide(L)'
;MSSILARINECTFVFVAVDNGKARRVITDHLVKKGIPFIDVGMGVEVANGLDGDPQLRGTCRVTLATHTLNSHLPSRLNLEDDDEEAIYRSNIQVADLNALNAALAVMRWKQFMGFYLDQLNAHNLNLVIPFQSLTRDDCPEE
;
A
#
# COMPACT_ATOMS: atom_id res chain seq x y z
N MET A 1 -13.10 -4.45 -16.59
CA MET A 1 -13.42 -4.01 -15.22
C MET A 1 -14.56 -4.81 -14.60
N SER A 2 -15.73 -4.96 -15.24
CA SER A 2 -16.88 -5.69 -14.68
C SER A 2 -16.61 -7.15 -14.28
N SER A 3 -15.83 -7.90 -15.07
CA SER A 3 -15.47 -9.29 -14.75
C SER A 3 -14.52 -9.42 -13.55
N ILE A 4 -13.63 -8.44 -13.33
CA ILE A 4 -12.71 -8.40 -12.20
C ILE A 4 -13.51 -8.14 -10.91
N LEU A 5 -14.39 -7.13 -10.93
CA LEU A 5 -15.24 -6.81 -9.78
C LEU A 5 -16.18 -7.95 -9.40
N ALA A 6 -16.67 -8.72 -10.38
CA ALA A 6 -17.47 -9.91 -10.11
C ALA A 6 -16.68 -10.97 -9.34
N ARG A 7 -15.45 -11.29 -9.76
CA ARG A 7 -14.58 -12.25 -9.07
C ARG A 7 -14.19 -11.80 -7.66
N ILE A 8 -13.95 -10.51 -7.48
CA ILE A 8 -13.60 -9.93 -6.17
C ILE A 8 -14.71 -10.13 -5.14
N ASN A 9 -15.99 -10.15 -5.55
CA ASN A 9 -17.11 -10.34 -4.63
C ASN A 9 -17.12 -11.73 -3.95
N GLU A 10 -16.40 -12.70 -4.51
CA GLU A 10 -16.28 -14.05 -3.96
C GLU A 10 -15.11 -14.17 -2.96
N CYS A 11 -14.29 -13.11 -2.82
CA CYS A 11 -13.14 -13.09 -1.91
C CYS A 11 -13.53 -12.63 -0.51
N THR A 12 -12.89 -13.23 0.50
CA THR A 12 -13.03 -12.83 1.91
C THR A 12 -12.02 -11.75 2.33
N PHE A 13 -10.93 -11.65 1.58
CA PHE A 13 -9.88 -10.64 1.75
C PHE A 13 -9.18 -10.44 0.39
N VAL A 14 -8.72 -9.21 0.12
CA VAL A 14 -8.03 -8.89 -1.15
C VAL A 14 -6.71 -8.19 -0.91
N PHE A 15 -5.69 -8.56 -1.69
CA PHE A 15 -4.45 -7.78 -1.82
C PHE A 15 -4.53 -6.97 -3.11
N VAL A 16 -4.40 -5.65 -3.01
CA VAL A 16 -4.45 -4.70 -4.13
C VAL A 16 -3.02 -4.24 -4.41
N ALA A 17 -2.48 -4.70 -5.54
CA ALA A 17 -1.15 -4.33 -6.03
C ALA A 17 -1.29 -3.89 -7.49
N VAL A 18 -1.76 -2.66 -7.68
CA VAL A 18 -1.93 -2.04 -8.99
C VAL A 18 -1.09 -0.78 -9.07
N ASP A 19 -0.57 -0.47 -10.24
CA ASP A 19 0.22 0.73 -10.52
C ASP A 19 -0.68 1.90 -10.97
N ASN A 20 -1.75 1.61 -11.71
CA ASN A 20 -2.69 2.60 -12.20
C ASN A 20 -3.63 3.14 -11.11
N GLY A 21 -3.61 4.47 -10.89
CA GLY A 21 -4.40 5.15 -9.86
C GLY A 21 -5.92 5.04 -10.05
N LYS A 22 -6.43 5.14 -11.29
CA LYS A 22 -7.85 4.95 -11.60
C LYS A 22 -8.32 3.53 -11.30
N ALA A 23 -7.56 2.53 -11.71
CA ALA A 23 -7.85 1.13 -11.41
C ALA A 23 -7.83 0.88 -9.89
N ARG A 24 -6.83 1.44 -9.19
CA ARG A 24 -6.74 1.40 -7.72
C ARG A 24 -8.04 1.90 -7.10
N ARG A 25 -8.45 3.12 -7.44
CA ARG A 25 -9.68 3.75 -6.95
C ARG A 25 -10.91 2.89 -7.19
N VAL A 26 -11.13 2.43 -8.42
CA VAL A 26 -12.30 1.62 -8.77
C VAL A 26 -12.35 0.33 -7.95
N ILE A 27 -11.20 -0.32 -7.74
CA ILE A 27 -11.10 -1.56 -6.95
C ILE A 27 -11.33 -1.26 -5.47
N THR A 28 -10.65 -0.28 -4.89
CA THR A 28 -10.74 0.03 -3.46
C THR A 28 -12.12 0.55 -3.07
N ASP A 29 -12.72 1.43 -3.87
CA ASP A 29 -14.07 1.95 -3.61
C ASP A 29 -15.11 0.83 -3.65
N HIS A 30 -14.97 -0.11 -4.58
CA HIS A 30 -15.85 -1.29 -4.66
C HIS A 30 -15.69 -2.20 -3.46
N LEU A 31 -14.46 -2.47 -3.02
CA LEU A 31 -14.16 -3.29 -1.83
C LEU A 31 -14.73 -2.65 -0.56
N VAL A 32 -14.53 -1.33 -0.37
CA VAL A 32 -15.11 -0.57 0.75
C VAL A 32 -16.63 -0.67 0.73
N LYS A 33 -17.27 -0.43 -0.43
CA LYS A 33 -18.73 -0.53 -0.58
C LYS A 33 -19.28 -1.92 -0.25
N LYS A 34 -18.49 -2.97 -0.51
CA LYS A 34 -18.85 -4.36 -0.21
C LYS A 34 -18.48 -4.81 1.20
N GLY A 35 -17.76 -3.98 1.96
CA GLY A 35 -17.26 -4.34 3.29
C GLY A 35 -16.20 -5.45 3.26
N ILE A 36 -15.54 -5.66 2.12
CA ILE A 36 -14.49 -6.67 1.97
C ILE A 36 -13.18 -6.04 2.46
N PRO A 37 -12.54 -6.55 3.53
CA PRO A 37 -11.26 -6.04 3.99
C PRO A 37 -10.16 -6.30 2.95
N PHE A 38 -9.22 -5.37 2.85
CA PHE A 38 -8.14 -5.47 1.88
C PHE A 38 -6.87 -4.77 2.36
N ILE A 39 -5.75 -5.13 1.75
CA ILE A 39 -4.50 -4.37 1.84
C ILE A 39 -4.15 -3.82 0.46
N ASP A 40 -3.94 -2.51 0.36
CA ASP A 40 -3.24 -1.89 -0.77
C ASP A 40 -1.75 -1.80 -0.46
N VAL A 41 -0.92 -2.10 -1.47
CA VAL A 41 0.51 -1.88 -1.43
C VAL A 41 0.93 -0.79 -2.40
N GLY A 42 1.87 0.03 -1.97
CA GLY A 42 2.51 1.05 -2.81
C GLY A 42 4.01 1.09 -2.56
N MET A 43 4.76 1.56 -3.55
CA MET A 43 6.18 1.78 -3.44
C MET A 43 6.54 3.10 -4.15
N GLY A 44 7.42 3.88 -3.55
CA GLY A 44 8.01 5.07 -4.17
C GLY A 44 9.52 4.92 -4.16
N VAL A 45 10.15 4.93 -5.33
CA VAL A 45 11.61 4.85 -5.48
C VAL A 45 12.07 5.96 -6.40
N GLU A 46 13.02 6.75 -5.94
CA GLU A 46 13.60 7.88 -6.66
C GLU A 46 15.13 7.83 -6.59
N VAL A 47 15.78 8.47 -7.56
CA VAL A 47 17.22 8.71 -7.51
C VAL A 47 17.49 9.93 -6.64
N ALA A 48 18.42 9.82 -5.71
CA ALA A 48 18.87 10.90 -4.83
C ALA A 48 20.39 10.96 -4.80
N ASN A 49 20.96 12.11 -4.45
CA ASN A 49 22.41 12.23 -4.28
C ASN A 49 22.84 11.57 -2.97
N GLY A 50 23.78 10.64 -3.06
CA GLY A 50 24.41 10.01 -1.90
C GLY A 50 25.40 10.93 -1.18
N LEU A 51 25.96 10.44 -0.08
CA LEU A 51 26.92 11.19 0.74
C LEU A 51 28.18 11.61 -0.03
N ASP A 52 28.62 10.78 -0.96
CA ASP A 52 29.80 11.01 -1.80
C ASP A 52 29.46 11.70 -3.13
N GLY A 53 28.21 12.15 -3.31
CA GLY A 53 27.72 12.79 -4.54
C GLY A 53 27.27 11.83 -5.64
N ASP A 54 27.57 10.53 -5.52
CA ASP A 54 27.08 9.51 -6.45
C ASP A 54 25.56 9.31 -6.33
N PRO A 55 24.84 9.11 -7.45
CA PRO A 55 23.41 8.84 -7.42
C PRO A 55 23.12 7.49 -6.74
N GLN A 56 22.21 7.50 -5.78
CA GLN A 56 21.71 6.34 -5.04
C GLN A 56 20.18 6.27 -5.13
N LEU A 57 19.61 5.12 -4.79
CA LEU A 57 18.15 4.97 -4.70
C LEU A 57 17.66 5.28 -3.29
N ARG A 58 16.67 6.15 -3.19
CA ARG A 58 15.87 6.37 -2.00
C ARG A 58 14.49 5.76 -2.22
N GLY A 59 14.05 4.94 -1.26
CA GLY A 59 12.80 4.17 -1.40
C GLY A 59 11.90 4.22 -0.18
N THR A 60 10.60 4.01 -0.42
CA THR A 60 9.58 3.76 0.59
C THR A 60 8.66 2.62 0.16
N CYS A 61 8.25 1.76 1.11
CA CYS A 61 7.26 0.71 0.91
C CYS A 61 6.06 0.99 1.82
N ARG A 62 4.87 1.10 1.24
CA ARG A 62 3.60 1.36 1.92
C ARG A 62 2.73 0.11 1.91
N VAL A 63 2.17 -0.22 3.07
CA VAL A 63 1.10 -1.21 3.24
C VAL A 63 -0.06 -0.53 3.95
N THR A 64 -1.22 -0.45 3.29
CA THR A 64 -2.42 0.19 3.84
C THR A 64 -3.56 -0.83 3.95
N LEU A 65 -3.94 -1.18 5.17
CA LEU A 65 -5.08 -2.03 5.49
C LEU A 65 -6.35 -1.20 5.54
N ALA A 66 -7.38 -1.62 4.82
CA ALA A 66 -8.74 -1.15 4.99
C ALA A 66 -9.60 -2.25 5.61
N THR A 67 -10.39 -1.87 6.59
CA THR A 67 -11.37 -2.76 7.23
C THR A 67 -12.76 -2.14 7.18
N HIS A 68 -13.76 -2.93 7.59
CA HIS A 68 -15.13 -2.44 7.76
C HIS A 68 -15.23 -1.38 8.87
N THR A 69 -14.31 -1.38 9.84
CA THR A 69 -14.27 -0.41 10.96
C THR A 69 -13.40 0.80 10.67
N LEU A 70 -12.34 0.68 9.86
CA LEU A 70 -11.45 1.79 9.53
C LEU A 70 -10.99 1.77 8.07
N ASN A 71 -11.50 2.73 7.30
CA ASN A 71 -11.13 3.00 5.91
C ASN A 71 -11.13 4.50 5.55
N SER A 72 -11.40 5.38 6.52
CA SER A 72 -11.45 6.84 6.32
C SER A 72 -10.09 7.46 5.96
N HIS A 73 -8.99 6.79 6.28
CA HIS A 73 -7.62 7.22 5.96
C HIS A 73 -7.21 6.94 4.49
N LEU A 74 -7.98 6.13 3.74
CA LEU A 74 -7.57 5.73 2.38
C LEU A 74 -7.30 6.90 1.44
N PRO A 75 -8.12 7.98 1.40
CA PRO A 75 -7.87 9.11 0.51
C PRO A 75 -6.54 9.84 0.79
N SER A 76 -6.03 9.81 2.02
CA SER A 76 -4.75 10.44 2.39
C SER A 76 -3.54 9.52 2.24
N ARG A 77 -3.74 8.20 2.15
CA ARG A 77 -2.66 7.21 2.03
C ARG A 77 -2.46 6.69 0.62
N LEU A 78 -3.53 6.59 -0.17
CA LEU A 78 -3.50 5.98 -1.49
C LEU A 78 -3.24 7.02 -2.59
N ASN A 79 -2.41 6.64 -3.57
CA ASN A 79 -2.23 7.46 -4.77
C ASN A 79 -3.39 7.15 -5.74
N LEU A 80 -4.43 7.98 -5.75
CA LEU A 80 -5.68 7.71 -6.50
C LEU A 80 -5.90 8.63 -7.71
N GLU A 81 -4.89 9.42 -8.08
CA GLU A 81 -4.92 10.39 -9.17
C GLU A 81 -4.53 9.77 -10.51
N ASP A 82 -4.80 10.49 -11.60
CA ASP A 82 -4.29 10.18 -12.93
C ASP A 82 -2.77 10.36 -12.97
N ASP A 83 -2.12 9.60 -13.84
CA ASP A 83 -0.80 9.99 -14.34
C ASP A 83 -1.03 11.19 -15.28
N ASP A 84 -1.07 12.41 -14.74
CA ASP A 84 -1.05 13.65 -15.55
C ASP A 84 0.20 13.66 -16.45
N GLU A 85 0.24 14.50 -17.49
CA GLU A 85 1.43 14.67 -18.35
C GLU A 85 2.70 15.06 -17.55
N GLU A 86 2.58 15.56 -16.32
CA GLU A 86 3.70 15.79 -15.39
C GLU A 86 4.19 14.50 -14.66
N ALA A 87 3.39 13.43 -14.64
CA ALA A 87 3.76 12.13 -14.06
C ALA A 87 4.88 11.41 -14.83
N ILE A 88 5.28 11.92 -16.00
CA ILE A 88 6.48 11.48 -16.73
C ILE A 88 7.74 11.64 -15.86
N TYR A 89 7.73 12.56 -14.88
CA TYR A 89 8.81 12.75 -13.90
C TYR A 89 8.71 11.84 -12.67
N ARG A 90 7.60 11.11 -12.46
CA ARG A 90 7.54 10.06 -11.43
C ARG A 90 8.30 8.87 -11.97
N SER A 91 9.48 8.63 -11.41
CA SER A 91 10.27 7.45 -11.74
C SER A 91 9.53 6.20 -11.26
N ASN A 92 8.95 5.41 -12.19
CA ASN A 92 8.33 4.11 -11.89
C ASN A 92 9.42 3.03 -11.70
N ILE A 93 10.42 3.33 -10.87
CA ILE A 93 11.55 2.43 -10.60
C ILE A 93 11.03 1.27 -9.77
N GLN A 94 11.11 0.08 -10.34
CA GLN A 94 10.77 -1.17 -9.68
C GLN A 94 12.06 -1.91 -9.32
N VAL A 95 12.24 -2.22 -8.05
CA VAL A 95 13.38 -3.03 -7.56
C VAL A 95 12.83 -4.32 -7.00
N ALA A 96 13.36 -5.46 -7.46
CA ALA A 96 12.76 -6.77 -7.21
C ALA A 96 12.73 -7.15 -5.72
N ASP A 97 13.79 -6.82 -4.99
CA ASP A 97 13.87 -7.05 -3.54
C ASP A 97 12.90 -6.17 -2.75
N LEU A 98 12.73 -4.89 -3.12
CA LEU A 98 11.73 -4.01 -2.53
C LEU A 98 10.30 -4.49 -2.79
N ASN A 99 10.02 -4.99 -3.99
CA ASN A 99 8.72 -5.60 -4.30
C ASN A 99 8.45 -6.84 -3.44
N ALA A 100 9.45 -7.72 -3.31
CA ALA A 100 9.34 -8.89 -2.44
C ALA A 100 9.16 -8.51 -0.97
N LEU A 101 9.90 -7.51 -0.50
CA LEU A 101 9.80 -6.99 0.87
C LEU A 101 8.42 -6.38 1.14
N ASN A 102 7.90 -5.56 0.23
CA ASN A 102 6.58 -4.94 0.38
C ASN A 102 5.45 -5.99 0.42
N ALA A 103 5.54 -7.01 -0.43
CA ALA A 103 4.62 -8.14 -0.39
C ALA A 103 4.71 -8.92 0.94
N ALA A 104 5.93 -9.15 1.44
CA ALA A 104 6.12 -9.82 2.74
C ALA A 104 5.53 -8.99 3.90
N LEU A 105 5.74 -7.67 3.92
CA LEU A 105 5.13 -6.77 4.89
C LEU A 105 3.59 -6.82 4.84
N ALA A 106 3.02 -6.83 3.63
CA ALA A 106 1.57 -6.98 3.45
C ALA A 106 1.04 -8.31 4.01
N VAL A 107 1.74 -9.43 3.74
CA VAL A 107 1.37 -10.75 4.28
C VAL A 107 1.49 -10.78 5.81
N MET A 108 2.53 -10.18 6.38
CA MET A 108 2.69 -10.08 7.84
C MET A 108 1.55 -9.26 8.45
N ARG A 109 1.22 -8.10 7.85
CA ARG A 109 0.12 -7.25 8.32
C ARG A 109 -1.24 -7.95 8.22
N TRP A 110 -1.48 -8.69 7.14
CA TRP A 110 -2.66 -9.53 6.98
C TRP A 110 -2.74 -10.61 8.06
N LYS A 111 -1.64 -11.32 8.34
CA LYS A 111 -1.60 -12.33 9.41
C LYS A 111 -1.84 -11.72 10.80
N GLN A 112 -1.36 -10.50 11.05
CA GLN A 112 -1.71 -9.75 12.27
C GLN A 112 -3.22 -9.46 12.34
N PHE A 113 -3.81 -8.98 11.25
CA PHE A 113 -5.26 -8.73 11.15
C PHE A 113 -6.09 -10.01 11.37
N MET A 114 -5.60 -11.15 10.88
CA MET A 114 -6.24 -12.46 11.08
C MET A 114 -5.99 -13.07 12.47
N GLY A 115 -5.27 -12.39 13.37
CA GLY A 115 -4.99 -12.85 14.73
C GLY A 115 -3.92 -13.95 14.82
N PHE A 116 -3.16 -14.20 13.76
CA PHE A 116 -2.07 -15.18 13.78
C PHE A 116 -0.84 -14.65 14.53
N TYR A 117 -0.52 -13.37 14.32
CA TYR A 117 0.53 -12.66 15.06
C TYR A 117 -0.11 -11.69 16.05
N LEU A 118 0.51 -11.49 17.21
CA LEU A 118 0.14 -10.42 18.13
C LEU A 118 0.24 -9.06 17.41
N ASP A 119 -0.84 -8.28 17.47
CA ASP A 119 -0.87 -6.90 16.98
C ASP A 119 -1.19 -5.96 18.15
N GLN A 120 -0.19 -5.20 18.59
CA GLN A 120 -0.31 -4.32 19.75
C GLN A 120 -0.87 -2.93 19.41
N LEU A 121 -0.86 -2.54 18.14
CA LEU A 121 -1.28 -1.20 17.71
C LEU A 121 -2.50 -1.22 16.80
N ASN A 122 -2.78 -2.35 16.13
CA ASN A 122 -3.82 -2.44 15.10
C ASN A 122 -3.69 -1.36 14.01
N ALA A 123 -2.46 -0.91 13.73
CA ALA A 123 -2.18 0.15 12.76
C ALA A 123 -2.70 -0.20 11.37
N HIS A 124 -3.40 0.71 10.72
CA HIS A 124 -3.91 0.49 9.36
C HIS A 124 -2.96 0.97 8.28
N ASN A 125 -1.90 1.69 8.62
CA ASN A 125 -0.88 2.07 7.66
C ASN A 125 0.52 1.75 8.17
N LEU A 126 1.31 1.08 7.33
CA LEU A 126 2.74 0.86 7.54
C LEU A 126 3.53 1.59 6.46
N ASN A 127 4.61 2.25 6.86
CA ASN A 127 5.54 2.86 5.92
C ASN A 127 6.97 2.49 6.31
N LEU A 128 7.62 1.68 5.48
CA LEU A 128 9.04 1.36 5.60
C LEU A 128 9.84 2.33 4.74
N VAL A 129 10.71 3.11 5.38
CA VAL A 129 11.59 4.07 4.72
C VAL A 129 12.99 3.47 4.61
N ILE A 130 13.44 3.17 3.38
CA ILE A 130 14.68 2.44 3.09
C ILE A 130 15.94 3.19 3.57
N PRO A 131 16.11 4.51 3.35
CA PRO A 131 17.30 5.22 3.81
C PRO A 131 17.58 5.13 5.31
N PHE A 132 16.51 5.00 6.13
CA PHE A 132 16.62 4.94 7.59
C PHE A 132 16.34 3.55 8.14
N GLN A 133 15.95 2.59 7.29
CA GLN A 133 15.43 1.28 7.67
C GLN A 133 14.37 1.36 8.78
N SER A 134 13.53 2.40 8.73
CA SER A 134 12.56 2.70 9.78
C SER A 134 11.16 2.34 9.33
N LEU A 135 10.41 1.64 10.18
CA LEU A 135 9.02 1.26 9.96
C LEU A 135 8.12 2.10 10.86
N THR A 136 7.32 2.99 10.27
CA THR A 136 6.25 3.68 10.99
C THR A 136 4.95 2.89 10.92
N ARG A 137 4.13 3.02 11.97
CA ARG A 137 2.81 2.39 12.09
C ARG A 137 1.82 3.48 12.49
N ASP A 138 0.88 3.79 11.59
CA ASP A 138 -0.06 4.89 11.71
C ASP A 138 -1.52 4.39 11.54
N ASP A 139 -2.49 5.29 11.71
CA ASP A 139 -3.92 5.02 11.53
C ASP A 139 -4.39 3.86 12.43
N CYS A 140 -4.04 3.93 13.72
CA CYS A 140 -4.55 3.02 14.73
C CYS A 140 -6.00 3.37 15.06
N PRO A 141 -6.89 2.39 15.31
CA PRO A 141 -8.22 2.65 15.85
C PRO A 141 -8.11 3.46 17.16
N GLU A 142 -9.01 4.41 17.36
CA GLU A 142 -9.18 5.07 18.65
C GLU A 142 -9.74 4.04 19.67
N GLU A 143 -9.32 4.16 20.94
CA GLU A 143 -9.79 3.28 22.04
C GLU A 143 -11.30 3.40 22.31
#